data_AF-A0A7R9GFR7-F1
#
_entry.id   AF-A0A7R9GFR7-F1
#
_cell.length_a   1.000
_cell.length_b   1.000
_cell.length_c   1.000
_cell.angle_alpha   90.00
_cell.angle_beta   90.00
_cell.angle_gamma   90.00
#
_symmetry.space_group_name_H-M   'P 1'
#
loop_
_entity.id
_entity.type
_entity.pdbx_description
1 polymer ?
#
loop_
_entity_poly.entity_id
_entity_poly.type
_entity_poly.pdbx_seq_one_letter_code
_entity_poly.pdbx_strand_id
1 'polypeptide(L)'
;MGRILTYGFELVLVTLVKLYSHSYSKAAVVALLSLPFLVFYREVRDGYCTGGVEFKAWLLCYNSDLSAKVSGKWLRSIQERCFHWSPAASAAQKVAMSKLDPDPLPYDKLQSNLKVVKGRLNRPLTLSEKILYSHIDEPHKQEVVRGESYLRLRPDRVAMQDATAQMAMLQFISSGLPKVAVPSTIHCDHLIEAQIGGKEDLARAKDLNKEVYNFLSSAGAKYGEYVLHFGAISPCACGKAGILTVKGGTGAIVEYFGPGVDSISCTGMATICNMGAEIGATTSVFPYNHRMRDYLVATGRKEIADAADDNQSTLLSPDNGCKYDQIIEINLSQLEPHINGPFTPDLATPISKLSETAKKHGWPLDIRVGLIGSCTNSSYEDMTRAASLAKQAIDHGLKSKTAFTVTPGSEQVRATIERDGLSKIFEDFGGVVLANACGPCIGQWDRKDVKKGEKNTIVTSYNRNFTGRNDANPATHAFVTSPDIVTALSIAGTLDFDPLKDTIKGKDGKPFKLAPPKGDELPTRGFDAGEDTFQPAPADGSKVKVDVDPKSNRLQLLDPFNKWDGKDLTLYRHN
;
A
#
# COMPACT_ATOMS: atom_id res chain seq x y z
N MET A 1 -35.64 2.99 -34.31
CA MET A 1 -34.42 3.79 -34.09
C MET A 1 -34.06 3.71 -32.62
N GLY A 2 -33.24 2.73 -32.25
CA GLY A 2 -32.77 2.55 -30.88
C GLY A 2 -31.64 3.52 -30.56
N ARG A 3 -31.67 4.12 -29.36
CA ARG A 3 -30.50 4.71 -28.72
C ARG A 3 -30.03 3.74 -27.64
N ILE A 4 -29.00 2.97 -27.99
CA ILE A 4 -28.17 2.26 -27.03
C ILE A 4 -27.28 3.34 -26.40
N LEU A 5 -27.55 3.67 -25.13
CA LEU A 5 -26.61 4.39 -24.28
C LEU A 5 -25.78 3.35 -23.54
N THR A 6 -24.67 2.93 -24.14
CA THR A 6 -23.61 2.20 -23.45
C THR A 6 -22.75 3.21 -22.71
N TYR A 7 -22.94 3.33 -21.39
CA TYR A 7 -21.93 3.91 -20.50
C TYR A 7 -20.91 2.81 -20.21
N GLY A 8 -19.83 2.77 -20.99
CA GLY A 8 -18.66 1.94 -20.70
C GLY A 8 -17.81 2.63 -19.65
N PHE A 9 -17.62 1.98 -18.50
CA PHE A 9 -16.62 2.39 -17.52
C PHE A 9 -15.30 1.71 -17.91
N GLU A 10 -14.44 2.43 -18.62
CA GLU A 10 -13.12 1.95 -19.08
C GLU A 10 -12.05 2.31 -18.04
N LEU A 11 -11.33 1.36 -17.45
CA LEU A 11 -10.07 1.67 -16.76
C LEU A 11 -8.96 1.54 -17.80
N VAL A 12 -8.22 2.61 -18.04
CA VAL A 12 -7.08 2.56 -18.95
C VAL A 12 -5.83 2.78 -18.13
N LEU A 13 -5.11 1.67 -17.91
CA LEU A 13 -3.66 1.58 -17.72
C LEU A 13 -3.09 1.17 -16.37
N VAL A 14 -2.17 0.22 -16.49
CA VAL A 14 -1.08 -0.14 -15.58
C VAL A 14 0.18 0.16 -16.38
N THR A 15 0.94 1.19 -16.03
CA THR A 15 2.23 1.42 -16.70
C THR A 15 3.38 1.29 -15.75
N LEU A 16 4.39 0.54 -16.18
CA LEU A 16 5.73 0.50 -15.64
C LEU A 16 6.57 1.69 -16.14
N VAL A 17 6.97 2.59 -15.23
CA VAL A 17 8.06 3.55 -15.48
C VAL A 17 9.38 2.86 -15.18
N LYS A 18 10.16 2.50 -16.18
CA LYS A 18 11.40 1.74 -15.98
C LYS A 18 12.46 2.60 -15.27
N LEU A 19 13.09 2.05 -14.26
CA LEU A 19 14.18 2.52 -13.42
C LEU A 19 15.23 1.41 -13.46
N TYR A 20 16.51 1.72 -13.64
CA TYR A 20 17.51 0.67 -13.63
C TYR A 20 17.59 0.15 -12.21
N SER A 21 17.48 -1.16 -12.07
CA SER A 21 18.24 -1.85 -11.04
C SER A 21 18.89 -3.05 -11.71
N HIS A 22 20.15 -2.92 -12.10
CA HIS A 22 20.98 -4.13 -12.13
C HIS A 22 21.21 -4.55 -10.68
N SER A 23 21.07 -5.85 -10.46
CA SER A 23 21.49 -6.55 -9.26
C SER A 23 22.86 -6.00 -8.83
N TYR A 24 22.99 -5.72 -7.53
CA TYR A 24 24.06 -4.98 -6.84
C TYR A 24 23.81 -3.47 -6.66
N SER A 25 23.45 -3.11 -5.42
CA SER A 25 23.11 -1.79 -4.87
C SER A 25 21.65 -1.29 -5.06
N LYS A 26 20.74 -1.91 -4.28
CA LYS A 26 19.44 -1.33 -3.90
C LYS A 26 19.62 -0.45 -2.66
N ALA A 27 20.07 0.80 -2.78
CA ALA A 27 20.52 1.58 -1.63
C ALA A 27 19.86 2.96 -1.39
N ALA A 28 18.69 3.30 -1.96
CA ALA A 28 18.13 4.63 -1.67
C ALA A 28 16.61 4.84 -1.59
N VAL A 29 15.73 3.91 -1.97
CA VAL A 29 14.27 4.23 -1.97
C VAL A 29 13.37 3.13 -1.38
N VAL A 30 13.90 1.95 -1.07
CA VAL A 30 13.14 0.89 -0.38
C VAL A 30 14.07 0.17 0.59
N ALA A 31 13.67 0.14 1.86
CA ALA A 31 14.29 -0.57 2.98
C ALA A 31 15.60 0.08 3.51
N LEU A 32 16.09 -0.25 4.71
CA LEU A 32 16.82 -1.50 4.85
C LEU A 32 16.98 -1.95 6.31
N LEU A 33 16.28 -3.06 6.59
CA LEU A 33 16.91 -4.20 7.22
C LEU A 33 18.03 -4.71 6.30
N SER A 34 19.24 -4.79 6.86
CA SER A 34 20.39 -5.66 6.54
C SER A 34 21.20 -5.51 5.21
N LEU A 35 22.30 -4.76 5.36
CA LEU A 35 23.72 -5.08 5.01
C LEU A 35 24.39 -4.57 3.71
N PRO A 36 25.71 -4.21 3.78
CA PRO A 36 26.22 -2.97 3.21
C PRO A 36 27.45 -3.14 2.28
N PHE A 37 27.55 -2.32 1.23
CA PHE A 37 28.83 -1.98 0.61
C PHE A 37 28.78 -0.54 0.08
N LEU A 38 29.68 0.32 0.57
CA LEU A 38 29.97 1.64 0.00
C LEU A 38 31.49 1.77 -0.13
N VAL A 39 31.97 2.00 -1.35
CA VAL A 39 33.36 2.35 -1.64
C VAL A 39 33.38 3.72 -2.30
N PHE A 40 34.10 4.67 -1.72
CA PHE A 40 34.46 5.95 -2.34
C PHE A 40 35.71 5.77 -3.19
N TYR A 41 35.77 6.35 -4.40
CA TYR A 41 37.01 6.93 -4.92
C TYR A 41 36.79 8.02 -5.98
N ARG A 42 37.85 8.82 -6.17
CA ARG A 42 37.95 10.21 -6.65
C ARG A 42 38.47 10.32 -8.09
N GLU A 43 38.06 11.40 -8.76
CA GLU A 43 38.48 12.04 -10.04
C GLU A 43 39.61 11.43 -10.90
N VAL A 44 39.37 11.38 -12.22
CA VAL A 44 40.37 11.71 -13.28
C VAL A 44 39.68 12.47 -14.44
N ARG A 45 40.42 13.43 -15.00
CA ARG A 45 40.09 14.46 -16.01
C ARG A 45 40.29 14.01 -17.48
N ASP A 46 39.82 14.88 -18.38
CA ASP A 46 40.10 15.08 -19.84
C ASP A 46 39.38 14.12 -20.82
N GLY A 47 38.87 14.51 -22.00
CA GLY A 47 38.99 15.74 -22.78
C GLY A 47 38.04 15.76 -24.02
N TYR A 48 38.32 16.70 -24.92
CA TYR A 48 37.51 17.42 -25.94
C TYR A 48 36.93 16.69 -27.19
N CYS A 49 36.09 17.47 -27.92
CA CYS A 49 35.80 17.56 -29.38
C CYS A 49 34.38 17.11 -29.82
N THR A 50 33.42 17.98 -30.22
CA THR A 50 33.22 18.96 -31.34
C THR A 50 32.49 18.42 -32.59
N GLY A 51 31.47 19.17 -33.06
CA GLY A 51 30.79 19.10 -34.39
C GLY A 51 29.27 18.87 -34.25
N GLY A 52 28.33 19.79 -34.54
CA GLY A 52 28.06 20.53 -35.80
C GLY A 52 27.25 19.62 -36.76
N VAL A 53 26.10 19.91 -37.36
CA VAL A 53 25.53 21.14 -37.96
C VAL A 53 24.04 20.87 -38.39
N GLU A 54 23.13 21.85 -38.17
CA GLU A 54 21.90 22.27 -38.92
C GLU A 54 20.77 21.27 -39.35
N PHE A 55 19.50 21.60 -39.69
CA PHE A 55 18.61 22.77 -39.93
C PHE A 55 17.16 22.19 -39.82
N LYS A 56 16.07 22.83 -39.35
CA LYS A 56 15.19 23.78 -40.07
C LYS A 56 14.02 24.23 -39.18
N ALA A 57 13.79 25.54 -39.18
CA ALA A 57 12.69 26.24 -38.53
C ALA A 57 11.38 26.17 -39.35
N TRP A 58 10.25 26.32 -38.65
CA TRP A 58 9.03 26.90 -39.21
C TRP A 58 8.52 27.98 -38.25
N LEU A 59 8.50 29.21 -38.77
CA LEU A 59 7.96 30.43 -38.20
C LEU A 59 6.51 30.54 -38.71
N LEU A 60 5.54 30.85 -37.84
CA LEU A 60 4.26 31.40 -38.29
C LEU A 60 3.74 32.42 -37.27
N CYS A 61 3.33 33.55 -37.85
CA CYS A 61 3.30 34.88 -37.27
C CYS A 61 2.16 35.16 -36.29
N TYR A 62 2.49 36.10 -35.40
CA TYR A 62 1.58 37.03 -34.73
C TYR A 62 0.67 37.76 -35.74
N ASN A 63 -0.58 38.03 -35.35
CA ASN A 63 -1.34 39.14 -35.92
C ASN A 63 -2.07 39.89 -34.80
N SER A 64 -1.82 41.19 -34.78
CA SER A 64 -2.35 42.19 -33.85
C SER A 64 -3.61 42.86 -34.40
N ASP A 65 -4.25 43.61 -33.51
CA ASP A 65 -5.17 44.74 -33.75
C ASP A 65 -6.64 44.46 -34.06
N LEU A 66 -7.50 44.91 -33.13
CA LEU A 66 -8.51 45.92 -33.46
C LEU A 66 -9.02 46.63 -32.19
N SER A 67 -8.77 47.95 -32.17
CA SER A 67 -9.28 48.96 -31.27
C SER A 67 -10.74 49.35 -31.57
N ALA A 68 -11.53 49.75 -30.56
CA ALA A 68 -12.23 51.05 -30.55
C ALA A 68 -13.08 51.27 -29.28
N LYS A 69 -12.96 52.50 -28.75
CA LYS A 69 -13.64 53.10 -27.59
C LYS A 69 -15.10 53.44 -27.90
N VAL A 70 -15.99 53.36 -26.90
CA VAL A 70 -17.15 54.27 -26.76
C VAL A 70 -17.34 54.65 -25.29
N SER A 71 -17.81 55.89 -25.13
CA SER A 71 -17.83 56.87 -24.04
C SER A 71 -18.53 56.52 -22.73
N GLY A 72 -18.06 57.20 -21.68
CA GLY A 72 -18.69 57.23 -20.36
C GLY A 72 -19.94 58.10 -20.24
N LYS A 73 -20.82 57.67 -19.34
CA LYS A 73 -21.64 58.46 -18.41
C LYS A 73 -22.61 57.47 -17.77
N TRP A 74 -22.32 57.00 -16.57
CA TRP A 74 -23.32 56.65 -15.54
C TRP A 74 -22.58 56.39 -14.22
N LEU A 75 -22.33 57.48 -13.49
CA LEU A 75 -21.93 57.47 -12.09
C LEU A 75 -23.16 57.89 -11.29
N ARG A 76 -23.71 56.95 -10.49
CA ARG A 76 -24.40 57.14 -9.19
C ARG A 76 -25.48 56.07 -8.99
N SER A 77 -25.10 54.98 -8.32
CA SER A 77 -25.92 54.22 -7.36
C SER A 77 -25.19 52.90 -7.10
N ILE A 78 -25.21 52.43 -5.84
CA ILE A 78 -24.44 51.30 -5.28
C ILE A 78 -23.09 51.75 -4.70
N GLN A 79 -23.20 52.60 -3.68
CA GLN A 79 -22.24 52.65 -2.59
C GLN A 79 -22.89 51.90 -1.43
N GLU A 80 -22.78 50.57 -1.42
CA GLU A 80 -22.99 49.77 -0.21
C GLU A 80 -22.31 48.39 -0.37
N ARG A 81 -21.33 48.14 0.52
CA ARG A 81 -20.62 46.87 0.78
C ARG A 81 -19.49 46.47 -0.16
N CYS A 82 -18.50 47.35 -0.31
CA CYS A 82 -17.11 46.92 -0.51
C CYS A 82 -16.43 46.76 0.86
N PHE A 83 -16.60 45.60 1.51
CA PHE A 83 -15.61 45.17 2.50
C PHE A 83 -14.29 45.00 1.76
N HIS A 84 -13.31 45.80 2.16
CA HIS A 84 -11.95 45.72 1.68
C HIS A 84 -11.42 44.31 1.97
N TRP A 85 -11.18 43.53 0.92
CA TRP A 85 -10.27 42.39 1.03
C TRP A 85 -8.86 43.00 1.12
N SER A 86 -8.39 43.19 2.35
CA SER A 86 -7.00 43.58 2.58
C SER A 86 -6.10 42.47 2.02
N PRO A 87 -5.02 42.77 1.26
CA PRO A 87 -4.08 41.76 0.76
C PRO A 87 -3.20 41.13 1.86
N ALA A 88 -3.63 41.20 3.12
CA ALA A 88 -2.90 40.75 4.29
C ALA A 88 -3.71 39.66 5.01
N ALA A 89 -3.87 38.51 4.34
CA ALA A 89 -4.05 37.17 4.94
C ALA A 89 -4.36 36.13 3.85
N SER A 90 -3.47 35.97 2.86
CA SER A 90 -3.22 34.61 2.32
C SER A 90 -1.89 34.16 2.91
N ALA A 91 -1.87 33.98 4.22
CA ALA A 91 -0.92 33.03 4.77
C ALA A 91 -1.48 31.68 4.32
N ALA A 92 -0.84 31.03 3.34
CA ALA A 92 -1.13 29.64 3.04
C ALA A 92 -1.17 28.91 4.38
N GLN A 93 -2.35 28.41 4.76
CA GLN A 93 -2.51 27.71 6.03
C GLN A 93 -1.50 26.57 6.00
N LYS A 94 -0.54 26.61 6.92
CA LYS A 94 0.50 25.58 7.02
C LYS A 94 -0.16 24.30 7.50
N VAL A 95 -0.64 23.49 6.56
CA VAL A 95 -1.32 22.22 6.84
C VAL A 95 -0.27 21.21 7.31
N ALA A 96 -0.44 20.70 8.53
CA ALA A 96 0.44 19.71 9.12
C ALA A 96 0.42 18.39 8.32
N MET A 97 1.56 17.68 8.30
CA MET A 97 1.70 16.39 7.63
C MET A 97 0.78 15.32 8.22
N SER A 98 0.58 15.33 9.54
CA SER A 98 -0.34 14.45 10.23
C SER A 98 -0.81 15.07 11.55
N LYS A 99 -1.73 14.39 12.27
CA LYS A 99 -2.09 14.77 13.65
C LYS A 99 -0.92 14.62 14.63
N LEU A 100 0.10 13.84 14.26
CA LEU A 100 1.28 13.52 15.06
C LEU A 100 2.48 14.38 14.65
N ASP A 101 2.50 14.87 13.41
CA ASP A 101 3.62 15.58 12.79
C ASP A 101 3.16 17.00 12.44
N PRO A 102 3.47 18.00 13.29
CA PRO A 102 3.00 19.37 13.09
C PRO A 102 3.70 20.09 11.94
N ASP A 103 4.79 19.51 11.40
CA ASP A 103 5.52 20.08 10.27
C ASP A 103 4.61 20.19 9.04
N PRO A 104 4.66 21.32 8.31
CA PRO A 104 3.76 21.55 7.19
C PRO A 104 4.08 20.66 6.00
N LEU A 105 3.05 20.30 5.22
CA LEU A 105 3.20 19.66 3.93
C LEU A 105 4.10 20.50 3.00
N PRO A 106 5.14 19.90 2.39
CA PRO A 106 6.16 20.67 1.68
C PRO A 106 5.77 21.04 0.23
N TYR A 107 4.49 21.23 -0.07
CA TYR A 107 4.02 21.42 -1.46
C TYR A 107 4.73 22.55 -2.21
N ASP A 108 4.99 23.69 -1.56
CA ASP A 108 5.72 24.81 -2.18
C ASP A 108 7.13 24.41 -2.62
N LYS A 109 7.85 23.67 -1.77
CA LYS A 109 9.18 23.14 -2.06
C LYS A 109 9.12 22.13 -3.21
N LEU A 110 8.15 21.21 -3.15
CA LEU A 110 7.96 20.18 -4.18
C LEU A 110 7.65 20.81 -5.54
N GLN A 111 6.76 21.80 -5.60
CA GLN A 111 6.45 22.52 -6.83
C GLN A 111 7.67 23.29 -7.37
N SER A 112 8.45 23.94 -6.50
CA SER A 112 9.67 24.65 -6.90
C SER A 112 10.68 23.70 -7.54
N ASN A 113 10.96 22.56 -6.88
CA ASN A 113 11.84 21.53 -7.41
C ASN A 113 11.32 20.97 -8.74
N LEU A 114 10.03 20.67 -8.81
CA LEU A 114 9.39 20.14 -10.02
C LEU A 114 9.52 21.12 -11.19
N LYS A 115 9.36 22.42 -10.95
CA LYS A 115 9.51 23.45 -11.98
C LYS A 115 10.93 23.45 -12.57
N VAL A 116 11.95 23.31 -11.73
CA VAL A 116 13.35 23.19 -12.18
C VAL A 116 13.53 21.96 -13.06
N VAL A 117 13.07 20.79 -12.61
CA VAL A 117 13.25 19.54 -13.37
C VAL A 117 12.44 19.56 -14.67
N LYS A 118 11.19 20.03 -14.65
CA LYS A 118 10.37 20.20 -15.87
C LYS A 118 11.04 21.11 -16.89
N GLY A 119 11.62 22.23 -16.45
CA GLY A 119 12.34 23.15 -17.33
C GLY A 119 13.57 22.51 -18.00
N ARG A 120 14.23 21.56 -17.33
CA ARG A 120 15.39 20.82 -17.87
C ARG A 120 14.96 19.70 -18.84
N LEU A 121 13.90 18.97 -18.51
CA LEU A 121 13.45 17.81 -19.29
C LEU A 121 12.59 18.18 -20.52
N ASN A 122 11.91 19.34 -20.48
CA ASN A 122 11.07 19.88 -21.55
C ASN A 122 10.11 18.86 -22.19
N ARG A 123 9.48 18.02 -21.36
CA ARG A 123 8.45 17.06 -21.78
C ARG A 123 7.40 16.88 -20.69
N PRO A 124 6.19 16.40 -21.02
CA PRO A 124 5.19 16.03 -20.04
C PRO A 124 5.70 14.89 -19.12
N LEU A 125 5.38 14.99 -17.84
CA LEU A 125 5.78 14.01 -16.81
C LEU A 125 4.59 13.16 -16.36
N THR A 126 4.84 11.89 -16.09
CA THR A 126 3.88 11.02 -15.39
C THR A 126 3.71 11.48 -13.94
N LEU A 127 2.69 11.03 -13.23
CA LEU A 127 2.48 11.34 -11.81
C LEU A 127 3.67 10.91 -10.96
N SER A 128 4.12 9.67 -11.15
CA SER A 128 5.27 9.10 -10.45
C SER A 128 6.55 9.92 -10.70
N GLU A 129 6.77 10.41 -11.92
CA GLU A 129 7.86 11.31 -12.22
C GLU A 129 7.72 12.66 -11.51
N LYS A 130 6.52 13.25 -11.47
CA LYS A 130 6.30 14.51 -10.74
C LYS A 130 6.62 14.36 -9.25
N ILE A 131 6.13 13.28 -8.63
CA ILE A 131 6.37 13.00 -7.22
C ILE A 131 7.86 12.73 -7.00
N LEU A 132 8.50 11.80 -7.73
CA LEU A 132 9.92 11.51 -7.51
C LEU A 132 10.83 12.72 -7.78
N TYR A 133 10.61 13.43 -8.89
CA TYR A 133 11.50 14.50 -9.31
C TYR A 133 11.35 15.76 -8.45
N SER A 134 10.17 15.99 -7.87
CA SER A 134 9.99 17.04 -6.86
C SER A 134 10.75 16.78 -5.55
N HIS A 135 11.10 15.52 -5.26
CA HIS A 135 11.85 15.11 -4.06
C HIS A 135 13.36 14.96 -4.29
N ILE A 136 13.88 15.34 -5.47
CA ILE A 136 15.32 15.33 -5.73
C ILE A 136 16.03 16.35 -4.82
N ASP A 137 17.16 15.96 -4.23
CA ASP A 137 17.95 16.80 -3.32
C ASP A 137 18.58 18.00 -4.06
N GLU A 138 19.18 17.76 -5.22
CA GLU A 138 19.81 18.77 -6.08
C GLU A 138 19.16 18.82 -7.48
N PRO A 139 17.96 19.42 -7.64
CA PRO A 139 17.17 19.34 -8.88
C PRO A 139 17.81 20.04 -10.08
N HIS A 140 18.78 20.93 -9.86
CA HIS A 140 19.52 21.60 -10.93
C HIS A 140 20.63 20.71 -11.54
N LYS A 141 21.16 19.75 -10.77
CA LYS A 141 22.35 18.97 -11.16
C LYS A 141 22.05 17.50 -11.41
N GLN A 142 21.02 16.95 -10.76
CA GLN A 142 20.69 15.53 -10.86
C GLN A 142 20.43 15.12 -12.32
N GLU A 143 21.16 14.12 -12.80
CA GLU A 143 20.86 13.45 -14.06
C GLU A 143 19.62 12.58 -13.89
N VAL A 144 18.73 12.62 -14.88
CA VAL A 144 17.42 11.95 -14.82
C VAL A 144 17.19 11.19 -16.11
N VAL A 145 17.63 9.94 -16.12
CA VAL A 145 17.38 8.98 -17.20
C VAL A 145 16.66 7.78 -16.60
N ARG A 146 15.43 7.54 -17.08
CA ARG A 146 14.65 6.34 -16.74
C ARG A 146 15.47 5.12 -17.06
N GLY A 147 15.43 4.12 -16.20
CA GLY A 147 16.14 2.90 -16.51
C GLY A 147 17.66 3.00 -16.38
N GLU A 148 18.25 4.12 -15.91
CA GLU A 148 19.72 4.29 -15.88
C GLU A 148 20.23 5.04 -14.64
N SER A 149 19.69 6.23 -14.33
CA SER A 149 20.24 7.09 -13.28
C SER A 149 19.81 6.68 -11.87
N TYR A 150 20.72 6.80 -10.90
CA TYR A 150 20.39 6.77 -9.48
C TYR A 150 19.92 8.15 -9.01
N LEU A 151 18.67 8.25 -8.57
CA LEU A 151 18.11 9.48 -8.02
C LEU A 151 18.50 9.64 -6.56
N ARG A 152 19.04 10.82 -6.21
CA ARG A 152 19.28 11.23 -4.82
C ARG A 152 18.05 11.96 -4.31
N LEU A 153 17.24 11.26 -3.52
CA LEU A 153 15.94 11.74 -3.04
C LEU A 153 15.98 12.13 -1.56
N ARG A 154 15.02 12.96 -1.16
CA ARG A 154 14.72 13.28 0.24
C ARG A 154 13.29 12.84 0.57
N PRO A 155 13.10 11.61 1.10
CA PRO A 155 11.80 11.17 1.58
C PRO A 155 11.27 12.06 2.72
N ASP A 156 9.96 12.30 2.76
CA ASP A 156 9.33 13.13 3.79
C ASP A 156 9.23 12.44 5.15
N ARG A 157 9.15 11.11 5.17
CA ARG A 157 9.02 10.31 6.40
C ARG A 157 9.54 8.88 6.24
N VAL A 158 9.73 8.20 7.37
CA VAL A 158 10.05 6.77 7.46
C VAL A 158 8.98 6.05 8.25
N ALA A 159 8.64 4.82 7.85
CA ALA A 159 7.79 3.91 8.62
C ALA A 159 8.45 2.53 8.65
N MET A 160 8.46 1.93 9.83
CA MET A 160 9.05 0.62 10.09
C MET A 160 8.03 -0.27 10.79
N GLN A 161 8.20 -1.58 10.64
CA GLN A 161 7.44 -2.58 11.37
C GLN A 161 8.38 -3.34 12.31
N ASP A 162 7.87 -3.91 13.39
CA ASP A 162 8.66 -4.46 14.50
C ASP A 162 9.66 -5.56 14.11
N ALA A 163 9.38 -6.38 13.09
CA ALA A 163 10.34 -7.36 12.59
C ALA A 163 11.54 -6.73 11.84
N THR A 164 11.38 -5.58 11.19
CA THR A 164 12.49 -4.85 10.52
C THR A 164 13.09 -3.73 11.38
N ALA A 165 12.28 -3.12 12.23
CA ALA A 165 12.65 -1.98 13.06
C ALA A 165 13.79 -2.33 14.01
N GLN A 166 13.81 -3.56 14.54
CA GLN A 166 14.86 -4.01 15.46
C GLN A 166 16.27 -3.75 14.89
N MET A 167 16.53 -4.24 13.68
CA MET A 167 17.83 -4.10 13.05
C MET A 167 18.08 -2.71 12.47
N ALA A 168 17.03 -2.04 12.00
CA ALA A 168 17.14 -0.65 11.58
C ALA A 168 17.60 0.24 12.74
N MET A 169 17.00 0.06 13.92
CA MET A 169 17.37 0.79 15.13
C MET A 169 18.76 0.41 15.65
N LEU A 170 19.17 -0.87 15.60
CA LEU A 170 20.53 -1.26 15.98
C LEU A 170 21.60 -0.60 15.08
N GLN A 171 21.35 -0.51 13.77
CA GLN A 171 22.22 0.23 12.86
C GLN A 171 22.20 1.74 13.14
N PHE A 172 21.02 2.30 13.44
CA PHE A 172 20.88 3.72 13.80
C PHE A 172 21.63 4.05 15.09
N ILE A 173 21.52 3.22 16.13
CA ILE A 173 22.30 3.30 17.38
C ILE A 173 23.80 3.31 17.06
N SER A 174 24.23 2.40 16.18
CA SER A 174 25.64 2.29 15.76
C SER A 174 26.16 3.50 14.99
N SER A 175 25.28 4.28 14.35
CA SER A 175 25.66 5.53 13.68
C SER A 175 26.08 6.64 14.65
N GLY A 176 25.70 6.54 15.92
CA GLY A 176 25.93 7.57 16.94
C GLY A 176 25.09 8.84 16.76
N LEU A 177 24.14 8.87 15.82
CA LEU A 177 23.25 10.01 15.63
C LEU A 177 22.30 10.18 16.82
N PRO A 178 22.06 11.42 17.28
CA PRO A 178 21.29 11.66 18.50
C PRO A 178 19.77 11.54 18.32
N LYS A 179 19.26 11.72 17.09
CA LYS A 179 17.83 11.66 16.75
C LYS A 179 17.62 11.46 15.25
N VAL A 180 16.44 10.99 14.88
CA VAL A 180 16.04 10.89 13.46
C VAL A 180 15.90 12.28 12.82
N ALA A 181 16.12 12.31 11.49
CA ALA A 181 16.11 13.56 10.71
C ALA A 181 14.74 13.90 10.10
N VAL A 182 13.84 12.92 10.00
CA VAL A 182 12.50 13.05 9.45
C VAL A 182 11.50 12.31 10.34
N PRO A 183 10.21 12.67 10.32
CA PRO A 183 9.15 11.91 10.98
C PRO A 183 9.29 10.41 10.75
N SER A 184 9.32 9.66 11.84
CA SER A 184 9.58 8.21 11.81
C SER A 184 8.63 7.48 12.74
N THR A 185 8.06 6.36 12.27
CA THR A 185 7.15 5.52 13.06
C THR A 185 7.58 4.05 13.08
N ILE A 186 7.40 3.39 14.22
CA ILE A 186 7.51 1.94 14.39
C ILE A 186 6.12 1.36 14.65
N HIS A 187 5.74 0.31 13.92
CA HIS A 187 4.46 -0.37 14.04
C HIS A 187 4.68 -1.81 14.56
N CYS A 188 4.01 -2.20 15.65
CA CYS A 188 4.18 -3.53 16.25
C CYS A 188 3.08 -4.50 15.81
N ASP A 189 3.29 -5.22 14.71
CA ASP A 189 2.27 -6.04 14.05
C ASP A 189 2.77 -7.40 13.54
N HIS A 190 4.08 -7.67 13.53
CA HIS A 190 4.65 -8.94 13.02
C HIS A 190 4.95 -9.96 14.12
N LEU A 191 4.91 -9.59 15.41
CA LEU A 191 5.25 -10.48 16.51
C LEU A 191 4.04 -11.05 17.27
N ILE A 192 2.82 -10.89 16.73
CA ILE A 192 1.60 -11.45 17.31
C ILE A 192 1.21 -12.71 16.53
N GLU A 193 1.34 -13.87 17.18
CA GLU A 193 0.94 -15.16 16.63
C GLU A 193 -0.54 -15.44 16.88
N ALA A 194 -1.26 -15.80 15.81
CA ALA A 194 -2.65 -16.23 15.91
C ALA A 194 -2.73 -17.65 16.49
N GLN A 195 -3.56 -17.85 17.52
CA GLN A 195 -3.75 -19.14 18.17
C GLN A 195 -5.20 -19.34 18.65
N ILE A 196 -5.72 -18.40 19.45
CA ILE A 196 -7.05 -18.53 20.08
C ILE A 196 -8.02 -17.47 19.55
N GLY A 197 -7.58 -16.22 19.48
CA GLY A 197 -8.44 -15.06 19.27
C GLY A 197 -7.75 -13.77 19.67
N GLY A 198 -8.24 -12.64 19.18
CA GLY A 198 -7.47 -11.39 19.20
C GLY A 198 -7.01 -10.90 20.57
N LYS A 199 -7.83 -11.03 21.61
CA LYS A 199 -7.51 -10.52 22.95
C LYS A 199 -6.45 -11.38 23.65
N GLU A 200 -6.65 -12.70 23.62
CA GLU A 200 -5.77 -13.70 24.22
C GLU A 200 -4.40 -13.71 23.53
N ASP A 201 -4.41 -13.68 22.19
CA ASP A 201 -3.19 -13.70 21.38
C ASP A 201 -2.38 -12.41 21.58
N LEU A 202 -3.05 -11.26 21.69
CA LEU A 202 -2.39 -9.98 21.98
C LEU A 202 -1.78 -9.96 23.38
N ALA A 203 -2.49 -10.44 24.40
CA ALA A 203 -1.98 -10.52 25.77
C ALA A 203 -0.73 -11.41 25.84
N ARG A 204 -0.80 -12.58 25.20
CA ARG A 204 0.33 -13.50 25.09
C ARG A 204 1.52 -12.87 24.36
N ALA A 205 1.29 -12.16 23.26
CA ALA A 205 2.35 -11.50 22.50
C ALA A 205 3.05 -10.41 23.31
N LYS A 206 2.31 -9.62 24.10
CA LYS A 206 2.86 -8.60 25.00
C LYS A 206 3.84 -9.22 26.02
N ASP A 207 3.50 -10.38 26.56
CA ASP A 207 4.37 -11.08 27.52
C ASP A 207 5.57 -11.74 26.84
N LEU A 208 5.35 -12.49 25.75
CA LEU A 208 6.42 -13.23 25.05
C LEU A 208 7.45 -12.33 24.37
N ASN A 209 7.03 -11.16 23.88
CA ASN A 209 7.88 -10.23 23.14
C ASN A 209 8.21 -8.95 23.93
N LYS A 210 7.96 -8.96 25.24
CA LYS A 210 8.18 -7.81 26.13
C LYS A 210 9.56 -7.18 25.97
N GLU A 211 10.60 -8.00 25.84
CA GLU A 211 11.97 -7.53 25.62
C GLU A 211 12.10 -6.68 24.35
N VAL A 212 11.60 -7.19 23.23
CA VAL A 212 11.66 -6.52 21.93
C VAL A 212 10.80 -5.26 21.93
N TYR A 213 9.58 -5.32 22.49
CA TYR A 213 8.70 -4.16 22.57
C TYR A 213 9.28 -3.05 23.46
N ASN A 214 9.91 -3.41 24.58
CA ASN A 214 10.60 -2.45 25.45
C ASN A 214 11.80 -1.82 24.74
N PHE A 215 12.57 -2.60 23.97
CA PHE A 215 13.66 -2.07 23.16
C PHE A 215 13.15 -1.07 22.13
N LEU A 216 12.14 -1.42 21.32
CA LEU A 216 11.59 -0.53 20.29
C LEU A 216 10.95 0.72 20.91
N SER A 217 10.20 0.57 22.00
CA SER A 217 9.57 1.67 22.74
C SER A 217 10.61 2.65 23.30
N SER A 218 11.64 2.15 24.00
CA SER A 218 12.71 3.00 24.55
C SER A 218 13.58 3.62 23.45
N ALA A 219 13.83 2.90 22.35
CA ALA A 219 14.56 3.41 21.19
C ALA A 219 13.79 4.53 20.50
N GLY A 220 12.50 4.35 20.23
CA GLY A 220 11.65 5.40 19.67
C GLY A 220 11.61 6.63 20.57
N ALA A 221 11.41 6.44 21.88
CA ALA A 221 11.43 7.53 22.85
C ALA A 221 12.78 8.28 22.90
N LYS A 222 13.91 7.58 22.74
CA LYS A 222 15.24 8.18 22.76
C LYS A 222 15.54 8.98 21.49
N TYR A 223 15.22 8.42 20.33
CA TYR A 223 15.65 8.95 19.04
C TYR A 223 14.60 9.80 18.33
N GLY A 224 13.42 9.99 18.94
CA GLY A 224 12.37 10.87 18.41
C GLY A 224 11.46 10.19 17.39
N GLU A 225 11.26 8.87 17.52
CA GLU A 225 10.32 8.12 16.69
C GLU A 225 9.06 7.78 17.47
N TYR A 226 7.92 7.75 16.78
CA TYR A 226 6.68 7.34 17.41
C TYR A 226 6.46 5.84 17.32
N VAL A 227 5.95 5.23 18.38
CA VAL A 227 5.68 3.79 18.41
C VAL A 227 4.19 3.56 18.45
N LEU A 228 3.67 2.86 17.45
CA LEU A 228 2.31 2.33 17.46
C LEU A 228 2.38 0.88 17.93
N HIS A 229 1.89 0.66 19.15
CA HIS A 229 1.70 -0.67 19.69
C HIS A 229 0.45 -1.28 19.05
N PHE A 230 0.59 -2.26 18.15
CA PHE A 230 -0.55 -3.04 17.65
C PHE A 230 -1.48 -2.29 16.69
N GLY A 231 -0.90 -1.75 15.61
CA GLY A 231 -1.65 -1.24 14.47
C GLY A 231 -0.94 -1.58 13.16
N ALA A 232 -1.61 -2.34 12.28
CA ALA A 232 -1.08 -2.68 10.97
C ALA A 232 -1.29 -1.52 9.97
N ILE A 233 -0.34 -1.38 9.04
CA ILE A 233 -0.49 -0.49 7.89
C ILE A 233 -1.15 -1.30 6.79
N SER A 234 -2.37 -0.92 6.41
CA SER A 234 -3.20 -1.67 5.46
C SER A 234 -3.30 -0.94 4.11
N PRO A 235 -2.60 -1.44 3.07
CA PRO A 235 -3.01 -1.23 1.69
C PRO A 235 -3.28 -2.59 1.00
N CYS A 236 -4.24 -2.64 0.08
CA CYS A 236 -5.13 -3.77 -0.16
C CYS A 236 -4.93 -4.68 -1.48
N ALA A 237 -5.91 -5.22 -2.22
CA ALA A 237 -6.00 -6.45 -3.11
C ALA A 237 -5.36 -6.70 -4.54
N CYS A 238 -5.70 -7.91 -5.07
CA CYS A 238 -5.18 -8.71 -6.21
C CYS A 238 -5.91 -8.58 -7.56
N GLY A 239 -5.20 -8.91 -8.66
CA GLY A 239 -5.80 -9.18 -9.98
C GLY A 239 -4.84 -8.96 -11.16
N LYS A 240 -3.79 -8.17 -10.98
CA LYS A 240 -2.87 -7.74 -12.06
C LYS A 240 -1.64 -8.64 -12.23
N ALA A 241 -1.35 -9.48 -11.22
CA ALA A 241 -0.16 -10.32 -11.20
C ALA A 241 -0.10 -11.33 -12.35
N GLY A 242 -1.24 -11.84 -12.84
CA GLY A 242 -1.26 -12.82 -13.93
C GLY A 242 -0.80 -12.29 -15.29
N ILE A 243 -1.02 -11.00 -15.58
CA ILE A 243 -0.60 -10.39 -16.86
C ILE A 243 0.90 -10.10 -16.85
N LEU A 244 1.40 -9.55 -15.74
CA LEU A 244 2.79 -9.11 -15.63
C LEU A 244 3.74 -10.20 -15.12
N THR A 245 3.23 -11.26 -14.49
CA THR A 245 4.02 -12.26 -13.74
C THR A 245 4.80 -11.65 -12.58
N VAL A 246 5.40 -12.49 -11.72
CA VAL A 246 6.18 -12.02 -10.55
C VAL A 246 7.42 -11.16 -10.89
N LYS A 247 7.84 -11.11 -12.15
CA LYS A 247 9.01 -10.32 -12.59
C LYS A 247 8.67 -9.11 -13.45
N GLY A 248 7.44 -9.01 -13.96
CA GLY A 248 7.11 -8.03 -15.00
C GLY A 248 7.27 -6.59 -14.56
N GLY A 249 7.07 -6.29 -13.28
CA GLY A 249 7.21 -4.95 -12.72
C GLY A 249 8.62 -4.56 -12.29
N THR A 250 9.61 -5.46 -12.41
CA THR A 250 10.94 -5.24 -11.83
C THR A 250 11.59 -3.96 -12.35
N GLY A 251 12.01 -3.12 -11.40
CA GLY A 251 12.63 -1.85 -11.71
C GLY A 251 11.64 -0.88 -12.33
N ALA A 252 10.36 -0.92 -11.99
CA ALA A 252 9.43 0.07 -12.49
C ALA A 252 8.32 0.46 -11.52
N ILE A 253 7.81 1.69 -11.66
CA ILE A 253 6.63 2.15 -10.92
C ILE A 253 5.38 1.86 -11.73
N VAL A 254 4.39 1.24 -11.12
CA VAL A 254 3.07 1.02 -11.72
C VAL A 254 2.18 2.25 -11.51
N GLU A 255 1.87 2.97 -12.57
CA GLU A 255 0.95 4.11 -12.53
C GLU A 255 -0.41 3.73 -13.12
N TYR A 256 -1.48 4.07 -12.41
CA TYR A 256 -2.85 3.79 -12.84
C TYR A 256 -3.57 5.04 -13.31
N PHE A 257 -4.30 4.97 -14.43
CA PHE A 257 -5.09 6.08 -14.95
C PHE A 257 -6.36 5.62 -15.70
N GLY A 258 -7.00 6.55 -16.43
CA GLY A 258 -8.23 6.30 -17.20
C GLY A 258 -9.52 6.44 -16.38
N PRO A 259 -10.70 6.45 -17.04
CA PRO A 259 -11.97 6.82 -16.40
C PRO A 259 -12.41 5.85 -15.28
N GLY A 260 -11.99 4.60 -15.31
CA GLY A 260 -12.28 3.60 -14.29
C GLY A 260 -11.55 3.82 -12.97
N VAL A 261 -10.60 4.77 -12.89
CA VAL A 261 -9.95 5.11 -11.60
C VAL A 261 -10.98 5.65 -10.62
N ASP A 262 -11.91 6.48 -11.11
CA ASP A 262 -12.93 7.13 -10.29
C ASP A 262 -14.05 6.19 -9.82
N SER A 263 -14.10 4.95 -10.34
CA SER A 263 -15.01 3.90 -9.87
C SER A 263 -14.43 3.03 -8.75
N ILE A 264 -13.17 3.26 -8.35
CA ILE A 264 -12.47 2.49 -7.32
C ILE A 264 -12.37 3.35 -6.05
N SER A 265 -12.77 2.82 -4.90
CA SER A 265 -12.63 3.49 -3.61
C SER A 265 -11.17 3.77 -3.25
N CYS A 266 -10.89 4.68 -2.31
CA CYS A 266 -9.52 4.95 -1.88
C CYS A 266 -8.83 3.70 -1.30
N THR A 267 -9.56 2.91 -0.51
CA THR A 267 -9.10 1.62 0.03
C THR A 267 -8.99 0.55 -1.07
N GLY A 268 -9.83 0.62 -2.10
CA GLY A 268 -9.74 -0.13 -3.36
C GLY A 268 -8.53 0.21 -4.23
N MET A 269 -8.02 1.44 -4.15
CA MET A 269 -6.77 1.84 -4.80
C MET A 269 -5.56 1.37 -3.99
N ALA A 270 -5.60 1.59 -2.67
CA ALA A 270 -4.58 1.11 -1.73
C ALA A 270 -4.39 -0.39 -1.89
N THR A 271 -5.51 -1.14 -1.90
CA THR A 271 -5.85 -2.06 -3.00
C THR A 271 -4.75 -2.69 -3.86
N ILE A 272 -5.07 -2.54 -5.12
CA ILE A 272 -4.26 -2.71 -6.30
C ILE A 272 -2.79 -2.26 -6.09
N CYS A 273 -2.52 -1.17 -5.38
CA CYS A 273 -1.15 -0.70 -5.16
C CYS A 273 -0.28 -1.65 -4.34
N ASN A 274 -0.78 -2.19 -3.23
CA ASN A 274 -0.02 -3.10 -2.38
C ASN A 274 0.42 -4.34 -3.17
N MET A 275 -0.50 -4.91 -3.96
CA MET A 275 -0.19 -6.09 -4.75
C MET A 275 0.71 -5.85 -5.97
N GLY A 276 1.09 -4.60 -6.22
CA GLY A 276 2.19 -4.30 -7.12
C GLY A 276 3.54 -4.83 -6.63
N ALA A 277 3.70 -5.07 -5.31
CA ALA A 277 4.91 -5.65 -4.76
C ALA A 277 5.17 -7.08 -5.30
N GLU A 278 4.11 -7.85 -5.54
CA GLU A 278 4.17 -9.25 -5.97
C GLU A 278 4.64 -9.41 -7.42
N ILE A 279 4.57 -8.35 -8.23
CA ILE A 279 5.14 -8.32 -9.60
C ILE A 279 6.55 -7.71 -9.65
N GLY A 280 7.12 -7.37 -8.49
CA GLY A 280 8.43 -6.75 -8.36
C GLY A 280 8.48 -5.25 -8.66
N ALA A 281 7.32 -4.57 -8.71
CA ALA A 281 7.29 -3.12 -8.91
C ALA A 281 8.05 -2.38 -7.79
N THR A 282 8.71 -1.29 -8.15
CA THR A 282 9.34 -0.37 -7.19
C THR A 282 8.29 0.21 -6.23
N THR A 283 7.15 0.63 -6.79
CA THR A 283 5.93 0.99 -6.08
C THR A 283 4.78 1.09 -7.08
N SER A 284 3.57 1.38 -6.61
CA SER A 284 2.39 1.62 -7.45
C SER A 284 1.65 2.88 -6.98
N VAL A 285 1.01 3.62 -7.89
CA VAL A 285 0.36 4.90 -7.57
C VAL A 285 -0.89 5.17 -8.41
N PHE A 286 -1.90 5.77 -7.78
CA PHE A 286 -3.07 6.36 -8.43
C PHE A 286 -3.00 7.90 -8.34
N PRO A 287 -3.55 8.65 -9.32
CA PRO A 287 -3.71 10.09 -9.24
C PRO A 287 -4.69 10.48 -8.14
N TYR A 288 -4.45 11.66 -7.54
CA TYR A 288 -5.36 12.21 -6.55
C TYR A 288 -6.73 12.50 -7.18
N ASN A 289 -7.79 12.04 -6.51
CA ASN A 289 -9.16 12.19 -6.97
C ASN A 289 -10.16 12.32 -5.80
N HIS A 290 -11.45 12.45 -6.13
CA HIS A 290 -12.51 12.65 -5.16
C HIS A 290 -12.64 11.49 -4.14
N ARG A 291 -12.32 10.25 -4.52
CA ARG A 291 -12.35 9.09 -3.61
C ARG A 291 -11.29 9.22 -2.52
N MET A 292 -10.08 9.65 -2.89
CA MET A 292 -9.02 9.95 -1.91
C MET A 292 -9.41 11.12 -1.01
N ARG A 293 -10.05 12.16 -1.58
CA ARG A 293 -10.58 13.30 -0.85
C ARG A 293 -11.60 12.86 0.22
N ASP A 294 -12.58 12.05 -0.16
CA ASP A 294 -13.62 11.55 0.74
C ASP A 294 -13.04 10.73 1.88
N TYR A 295 -12.05 9.88 1.58
CA TYR A 295 -11.32 9.11 2.60
C TYR A 295 -10.52 10.01 3.56
N LEU A 296 -9.80 11.02 3.05
CA LEU A 296 -9.10 11.99 3.88
C LEU A 296 -10.08 12.73 4.82
N VAL A 297 -11.23 13.15 4.31
CA VAL A 297 -12.27 13.81 5.12
C VAL A 297 -12.80 12.86 6.19
N ALA A 298 -13.18 11.63 5.83
CA ALA A 298 -13.74 10.64 6.76
C ALA A 298 -12.76 10.23 7.88
N THR A 299 -11.45 10.33 7.61
CA THR A 299 -10.39 10.06 8.60
C THR A 299 -9.94 11.32 9.35
N GLY A 300 -10.68 12.42 9.23
CA GLY A 300 -10.44 13.67 9.97
C GLY A 300 -9.22 14.45 9.47
N ARG A 301 -8.93 14.39 8.17
CA ARG A 301 -7.80 15.06 7.50
C ARG A 301 -8.29 16.00 6.38
N LYS A 302 -9.42 16.68 6.60
CA LYS A 302 -10.01 17.60 5.62
C LYS A 302 -9.02 18.67 5.15
N GLU A 303 -8.21 19.24 6.04
CA GLU A 303 -7.23 20.27 5.67
C GLU A 303 -6.18 19.76 4.67
N ILE A 304 -5.76 18.50 4.79
CA ILE A 304 -4.88 17.85 3.81
C ILE A 304 -5.60 17.68 2.47
N ALA A 305 -6.88 17.30 2.50
CA ALA A 305 -7.69 17.17 1.30
C ALA A 305 -7.85 18.50 0.56
N ASP A 306 -8.14 19.59 1.30
CA ASP A 306 -8.25 20.93 0.72
C ASP A 306 -6.90 21.39 0.13
N ALA A 307 -5.79 21.18 0.84
CA ALA A 307 -4.46 21.49 0.30
C ALA A 307 -4.10 20.63 -0.92
N ALA A 308 -4.52 19.37 -0.97
CA ALA A 308 -4.33 18.50 -2.12
C ALA A 308 -5.20 18.94 -3.32
N ASP A 309 -6.42 19.43 -3.09
CA ASP A 309 -7.30 20.01 -4.12
C ASP A 309 -6.59 21.20 -4.80
N ASP A 310 -5.98 22.09 -4.03
CA ASP A 310 -5.21 23.24 -4.54
C ASP A 310 -3.97 22.82 -5.36
N ASN A 311 -3.45 21.60 -5.13
CA ASN A 311 -2.23 21.06 -5.73
C ASN A 311 -2.49 19.97 -6.79
N GLN A 312 -3.76 19.66 -7.07
CA GLN A 312 -4.13 18.49 -7.88
C GLN A 312 -3.57 18.56 -9.30
N SER A 313 -3.82 19.68 -10.00
CA SER A 313 -3.45 19.84 -11.40
C SER A 313 -1.94 19.98 -11.62
N THR A 314 -1.23 20.56 -10.65
CA THR A 314 0.19 20.89 -10.78
C THR A 314 1.08 19.68 -10.45
N LEU A 315 0.81 19.03 -9.32
CA LEU A 315 1.68 18.01 -8.71
C LEU A 315 1.04 16.62 -8.65
N LEU A 316 -0.24 16.52 -8.31
CA LEU A 316 -0.88 15.24 -7.91
C LEU A 316 -1.67 14.55 -9.04
N SER A 317 -1.50 14.99 -10.27
CA SER A 317 -2.03 14.37 -11.49
C SER A 317 -0.95 14.29 -12.57
N PRO A 318 -0.97 13.29 -13.46
CA PRO A 318 -0.04 13.22 -14.59
C PRO A 318 -0.22 14.42 -15.53
N ASP A 319 0.84 14.82 -16.25
CA ASP A 319 0.70 15.81 -17.32
C ASP A 319 0.00 15.18 -18.54
N ASN A 320 -0.79 15.99 -19.23
CA ASN A 320 -1.39 15.59 -20.51
C ASN A 320 -0.31 15.21 -21.53
N GLY A 321 -0.47 14.05 -22.16
CA GLY A 321 0.48 13.54 -23.16
C GLY A 321 1.78 12.97 -22.59
N CYS A 322 1.86 12.73 -21.28
CA CYS A 322 2.98 11.99 -20.69
C CYS A 322 3.15 10.60 -21.33
N LYS A 323 4.40 10.12 -21.32
CA LYS A 323 4.79 8.89 -21.99
C LYS A 323 5.07 7.79 -20.97
N TYR A 324 4.54 6.63 -21.31
CA TYR A 324 4.53 5.42 -20.53
C TYR A 324 5.37 4.38 -21.27
N ASP A 325 6.31 3.71 -20.59
CA ASP A 325 7.24 2.78 -21.25
C ASP A 325 6.52 1.48 -21.69
N GLN A 326 5.47 1.10 -20.97
CA GLN A 326 4.58 -0.01 -21.31
C GLN A 326 3.13 0.34 -20.97
N ILE A 327 2.19 -0.11 -21.80
CA ILE A 327 0.76 0.13 -21.62
C ILE A 327 0.03 -1.20 -21.50
N ILE A 328 -0.74 -1.40 -20.42
CA ILE A 328 -1.61 -2.56 -20.22
C ILE A 328 -3.02 -2.07 -19.93
N GLU A 329 -3.99 -2.49 -20.73
CA GLU A 329 -5.38 -2.09 -20.62
C GLU A 329 -6.22 -3.15 -19.91
N ILE A 330 -7.12 -2.74 -19.00
CA ILE A 330 -7.99 -3.64 -18.25
C ILE A 330 -9.41 -3.09 -18.23
N ASN A 331 -10.34 -3.77 -18.90
CA ASN A 331 -11.75 -3.39 -18.86
C ASN A 331 -12.40 -3.90 -17.56
N LEU A 332 -12.68 -3.00 -16.61
CA LEU A 332 -13.31 -3.35 -15.33
C LEU A 332 -14.71 -3.95 -15.48
N SER A 333 -15.44 -3.57 -16.54
CA SER A 333 -16.80 -4.07 -16.77
C SER A 333 -16.83 -5.51 -17.28
N GLN A 334 -15.70 -6.00 -17.80
CA GLN A 334 -15.53 -7.38 -18.28
C GLN A 334 -14.75 -8.24 -17.29
N LEU A 335 -14.20 -7.64 -16.23
CA LEU A 335 -13.41 -8.34 -15.23
C LEU A 335 -14.33 -9.19 -14.36
N GLU A 336 -14.09 -10.51 -14.36
CA GLU A 336 -14.71 -11.42 -13.41
C GLU A 336 -13.82 -11.62 -12.17
N PRO A 337 -14.36 -12.08 -11.03
CA PRO A 337 -13.57 -12.49 -9.88
C PRO A 337 -12.50 -13.54 -10.21
N HIS A 338 -11.34 -13.41 -9.60
CA HIS A 338 -10.18 -14.29 -9.79
C HIS A 338 -9.65 -14.81 -8.46
N ILE A 339 -9.00 -15.97 -8.53
CA ILE A 339 -8.26 -16.60 -7.44
C ILE A 339 -6.88 -17.01 -7.95
N ASN A 340 -5.83 -16.67 -7.20
CA ASN A 340 -4.46 -16.92 -7.63
C ASN A 340 -3.77 -17.95 -6.73
N GLY A 341 -2.97 -18.83 -7.30
CA GLY A 341 -2.23 -19.86 -6.57
C GLY A 341 -2.18 -21.22 -7.25
N PRO A 342 -1.63 -22.25 -6.59
CA PRO A 342 -1.48 -22.36 -5.13
C PRO A 342 -0.12 -21.97 -4.53
N PHE A 343 0.92 -21.72 -5.34
CA PHE A 343 2.30 -21.49 -4.84
C PHE A 343 2.96 -20.21 -5.35
N THR A 344 2.25 -19.45 -6.17
CA THR A 344 2.72 -18.18 -6.71
C THR A 344 1.54 -17.23 -6.88
N PRO A 345 1.71 -15.93 -6.58
CA PRO A 345 0.62 -14.96 -6.66
C PRO A 345 0.26 -14.59 -8.10
N ASP A 346 1.03 -15.02 -9.12
CA ASP A 346 0.75 -14.75 -10.53
C ASP A 346 0.02 -15.86 -11.28
N LEU A 347 -0.20 -17.03 -10.66
CA LEU A 347 -1.00 -18.10 -11.27
C LEU A 347 -2.49 -17.78 -11.12
N ALA A 348 -3.01 -16.92 -11.98
CA ALA A 348 -4.37 -16.42 -11.93
C ALA A 348 -5.38 -17.39 -12.58
N THR A 349 -6.44 -17.73 -11.84
CA THR A 349 -7.55 -18.55 -12.32
C THR A 349 -8.84 -17.78 -12.13
N PRO A 350 -9.63 -17.52 -13.20
CA PRO A 350 -10.97 -16.95 -13.03
C PRO A 350 -11.87 -17.90 -12.23
N ILE A 351 -12.74 -17.36 -11.38
CA ILE A 351 -13.60 -18.18 -10.52
C ILE A 351 -14.48 -19.15 -11.32
N SER A 352 -14.93 -18.73 -12.49
CA SER A 352 -15.70 -19.56 -13.41
C SER A 352 -14.96 -20.81 -13.93
N LYS A 353 -13.63 -20.88 -13.77
CA LYS A 353 -12.76 -21.99 -14.19
C LYS A 353 -12.05 -22.70 -13.03
N LEU A 354 -12.30 -22.29 -11.79
CA LEU A 354 -11.60 -22.81 -10.60
C LEU A 354 -11.78 -24.32 -10.45
N SER A 355 -13.03 -24.80 -10.52
CA SER A 355 -13.39 -26.22 -10.40
C SER A 355 -12.60 -27.11 -11.37
N GLU A 356 -12.67 -26.78 -12.67
CA GLU A 356 -12.01 -27.54 -13.73
C GLU A 356 -10.50 -27.55 -13.52
N THR A 357 -9.93 -26.37 -13.22
CA THR A 357 -8.48 -26.19 -13.02
C THR A 357 -8.00 -26.99 -11.81
N ALA A 358 -8.69 -26.90 -10.67
CA ALA A 358 -8.34 -27.61 -9.45
C ALA A 358 -8.36 -29.13 -9.64
N LYS A 359 -9.39 -29.66 -10.32
CA LYS A 359 -9.50 -31.09 -10.65
C LYS A 359 -8.38 -31.53 -11.60
N LYS A 360 -8.12 -30.75 -12.66
CA LYS A 360 -7.07 -31.03 -13.65
C LYS A 360 -5.68 -31.09 -13.03
N HIS A 361 -5.38 -30.19 -12.10
CA HIS A 361 -4.07 -30.12 -11.44
C HIS A 361 -3.99 -30.95 -10.13
N GLY A 362 -5.07 -31.65 -9.75
CA GLY A 362 -5.12 -32.47 -8.55
C GLY A 362 -4.96 -31.66 -7.26
N TRP A 363 -5.41 -30.40 -7.23
CA TRP A 363 -5.43 -29.59 -6.01
C TRP A 363 -6.50 -30.10 -5.05
N PRO A 364 -6.26 -30.12 -3.72
CA PRO A 364 -7.30 -30.51 -2.77
C PRO A 364 -8.50 -29.59 -2.90
N LEU A 365 -9.68 -30.16 -3.15
CA LEU A 365 -10.90 -29.36 -3.32
C LEU A 365 -11.44 -28.88 -1.98
N ASP A 366 -11.34 -29.69 -0.94
CA ASP A 366 -11.79 -29.35 0.41
C ASP A 366 -10.95 -28.21 0.98
N ILE A 367 -11.62 -27.10 1.27
CA ILE A 367 -11.00 -25.94 1.90
C ILE A 367 -10.96 -26.20 3.40
N ARG A 368 -9.77 -26.13 4.01
CA ARG A 368 -9.62 -26.30 5.45
C ARG A 368 -9.91 -25.00 6.21
N VAL A 369 -9.35 -23.89 5.73
CA VAL A 369 -9.42 -22.59 6.39
C VAL A 369 -9.62 -21.48 5.36
N GLY A 370 -10.60 -20.61 5.62
CA GLY A 370 -10.82 -19.35 4.94
C GLY A 370 -10.31 -18.19 5.80
N LEU A 371 -9.40 -17.37 5.28
CA LEU A 371 -8.79 -16.27 6.04
C LEU A 371 -9.03 -14.93 5.35
N ILE A 372 -9.82 -14.05 5.97
CA ILE A 372 -10.01 -12.68 5.46
C ILE A 372 -9.27 -11.65 6.31
N GLY A 373 -8.96 -10.50 5.70
CA GLY A 373 -8.30 -9.39 6.38
C GLY A 373 -6.83 -9.26 6.04
N SER A 374 -5.99 -9.06 7.07
CA SER A 374 -4.57 -8.65 6.95
C SER A 374 -4.44 -7.27 6.30
N CYS A 375 -3.22 -6.79 6.08
CA CYS A 375 -3.00 -5.49 5.45
C CYS A 375 -3.63 -5.39 4.05
N THR A 376 -3.82 -6.52 3.36
CA THR A 376 -4.28 -6.58 1.96
C THR A 376 -5.80 -6.47 1.77
N ASN A 377 -6.67 -6.79 2.74
CA ASN A 377 -8.12 -6.74 2.49
C ASN A 377 -8.90 -6.61 3.80
N SER A 378 -8.57 -5.59 4.59
CA SER A 378 -9.17 -5.38 5.91
C SER A 378 -9.74 -3.98 6.12
N SER A 379 -10.09 -3.27 5.05
CA SER A 379 -10.80 -2.01 5.16
C SER A 379 -12.23 -2.19 5.67
N TYR A 380 -12.87 -1.10 6.09
CA TYR A 380 -14.29 -1.11 6.44
C TYR A 380 -15.17 -1.60 5.26
N GLU A 381 -14.83 -1.19 4.03
CA GLU A 381 -15.49 -1.67 2.81
C GLU A 381 -15.33 -3.19 2.63
N ASP A 382 -14.12 -3.73 2.78
CA ASP A 382 -13.86 -5.17 2.69
C ASP A 382 -14.70 -5.95 3.72
N MET A 383 -14.75 -5.45 4.96
CA MET A 383 -15.45 -6.09 6.07
C MET A 383 -16.97 -6.05 5.89
N THR A 384 -17.54 -4.92 5.44
CA THR A 384 -18.99 -4.83 5.20
C THR A 384 -19.45 -5.75 4.07
N ARG A 385 -18.66 -5.86 2.98
CA ARG A 385 -18.97 -6.75 1.86
C ARG A 385 -18.89 -8.23 2.25
N ALA A 386 -17.86 -8.63 2.98
CA ALA A 386 -17.74 -9.98 3.52
C ALA A 386 -18.89 -10.30 4.50
N ALA A 387 -19.21 -9.36 5.40
CA ALA A 387 -20.34 -9.51 6.33
C ALA A 387 -21.69 -9.64 5.60
N SER A 388 -21.88 -8.98 4.45
CA SER A 388 -23.07 -9.13 3.61
C SER A 388 -23.27 -10.57 3.14
N LEU A 389 -22.20 -11.25 2.71
CA LEU A 389 -22.27 -12.66 2.29
C LEU A 389 -22.46 -13.61 3.48
N ALA A 390 -21.74 -13.37 4.58
CA ALA A 390 -21.92 -14.13 5.81
C ALA A 390 -23.37 -14.03 6.32
N LYS A 391 -23.97 -12.84 6.26
CA LYS A 391 -25.37 -12.62 6.63
C LYS A 391 -26.34 -13.38 5.73
N GLN A 392 -26.13 -13.39 4.40
CA GLN A 392 -26.95 -14.18 3.48
C GLN A 392 -26.96 -15.67 3.84
N ALA A 393 -25.81 -16.21 4.27
CA ALA A 393 -25.72 -17.59 4.74
C ALA A 393 -26.47 -17.81 6.06
N ILE A 394 -26.27 -16.92 7.04
CA ILE A 394 -26.94 -16.96 8.35
C ILE A 394 -28.47 -16.89 8.19
N ASP A 395 -28.98 -16.03 7.31
CA ASP A 395 -30.41 -15.87 7.05
C ASP A 395 -31.04 -17.16 6.47
N HIS A 396 -30.22 -18.07 5.89
CA HIS A 396 -30.61 -19.40 5.45
C HIS A 396 -30.20 -20.52 6.44
N GLY A 397 -29.84 -20.16 7.67
CA GLY A 397 -29.48 -21.09 8.74
C GLY A 397 -28.12 -21.79 8.56
N LEU A 398 -27.24 -21.23 7.73
CA LEU A 398 -25.90 -21.74 7.47
C LEU A 398 -24.83 -21.01 8.28
N LYS A 399 -23.71 -21.70 8.48
CA LYS A 399 -22.45 -21.19 9.01
C LYS A 399 -21.32 -21.54 8.03
N SER A 400 -20.12 -21.02 8.28
CA SER A 400 -18.93 -21.47 7.56
C SER A 400 -18.76 -22.98 7.71
N LYS A 401 -18.50 -23.67 6.60
CA LYS A 401 -18.14 -25.09 6.60
C LYS A 401 -16.66 -25.33 6.89
N THR A 402 -15.85 -24.29 6.70
CA THR A 402 -14.41 -24.30 6.97
C THR A 402 -14.13 -23.55 8.26
N ALA A 403 -12.95 -23.72 8.86
CA ALA A 403 -12.49 -22.74 9.83
C ALA A 403 -12.43 -21.36 9.12
N PHE A 404 -12.85 -20.31 9.82
CA PHE A 404 -12.91 -18.97 9.23
C PHE A 404 -12.29 -17.96 10.19
N THR A 405 -11.35 -17.15 9.71
CA THR A 405 -10.67 -16.15 10.53
C THR A 405 -10.77 -14.77 9.91
N VAL A 406 -10.95 -13.75 10.74
CA VAL A 406 -11.07 -12.35 10.33
C VAL A 406 -9.99 -11.53 11.01
N THR A 407 -9.15 -10.84 10.24
CA THR A 407 -8.06 -10.00 10.77
C THR A 407 -8.27 -8.53 10.41
N PRO A 408 -8.78 -7.69 11.33
CA PRO A 408 -8.87 -6.25 11.08
C PRO A 408 -7.48 -5.61 10.90
N GLY A 409 -7.36 -4.64 10.00
CA GLY A 409 -6.06 -4.01 9.69
C GLY A 409 -5.59 -3.02 10.76
N SER A 410 -6.50 -2.51 11.59
CA SER A 410 -6.15 -1.55 12.63
C SER A 410 -7.15 -1.60 13.77
N GLU A 411 -6.77 -1.02 14.90
CA GLU A 411 -7.67 -0.84 16.03
C GLU A 411 -8.89 0.03 15.68
N GLN A 412 -8.67 1.07 14.88
CA GLN A 412 -9.76 1.91 14.36
C GLN A 412 -10.76 1.09 13.54
N VAL A 413 -10.30 0.22 12.64
CA VAL A 413 -11.22 -0.65 11.89
C VAL A 413 -11.91 -1.62 12.83
N ARG A 414 -11.18 -2.32 13.71
CA ARG A 414 -11.73 -3.29 14.67
C ARG A 414 -12.86 -2.67 15.51
N ALA A 415 -12.60 -1.52 16.12
CA ALA A 415 -13.57 -0.80 16.93
C ALA A 415 -14.79 -0.35 16.11
N THR A 416 -14.56 0.15 14.89
CA THR A 416 -15.64 0.59 13.99
C THR A 416 -16.54 -0.57 13.58
N ILE A 417 -15.97 -1.71 13.16
CA ILE A 417 -16.75 -2.88 12.72
C ILE A 417 -17.46 -3.58 13.89
N GLU A 418 -16.92 -3.50 15.11
CA GLU A 418 -17.58 -3.98 16.33
C GLU A 418 -18.78 -3.09 16.66
N ARG A 419 -18.58 -1.76 16.71
CA ARG A 419 -19.63 -0.77 16.95
C ARG A 419 -20.79 -0.88 15.96
N ASP A 420 -20.49 -1.19 14.70
CA ASP A 420 -21.47 -1.31 13.63
C ASP A 420 -22.02 -2.75 13.48
N GLY A 421 -21.63 -3.67 14.39
CA GLY A 421 -22.21 -5.01 14.52
C GLY A 421 -21.69 -6.06 13.54
N LEU A 422 -20.68 -5.75 12.73
CA LEU A 422 -20.11 -6.68 11.75
C LEU A 422 -19.31 -7.80 12.40
N SER A 423 -18.58 -7.51 13.50
CA SER A 423 -17.85 -8.54 14.26
C SER A 423 -18.79 -9.66 14.72
N LYS A 424 -19.99 -9.29 15.19
CA LYS A 424 -21.02 -10.24 15.61
C LYS A 424 -21.51 -11.12 14.46
N ILE A 425 -21.66 -10.55 13.27
CA ILE A 425 -22.04 -11.29 12.05
C ILE A 425 -20.98 -12.35 11.73
N PHE A 426 -19.69 -11.99 11.80
CA PHE A 426 -18.61 -12.95 11.57
C PHE A 426 -18.57 -14.06 12.62
N GLU A 427 -18.76 -13.74 13.89
CA GLU A 427 -18.84 -14.73 14.98
C GLU A 427 -20.04 -15.67 14.80
N ASP A 428 -21.23 -15.14 14.45
CA ASP A 428 -22.43 -15.95 14.21
C ASP A 428 -22.26 -16.87 13.00
N PHE A 429 -21.53 -16.41 11.99
CA PHE A 429 -21.11 -17.20 10.83
C PHE A 429 -20.11 -18.31 11.20
N GLY A 430 -19.56 -18.30 12.42
CA GLY A 430 -18.57 -19.27 12.90
C GLY A 430 -17.12 -18.84 12.70
N GLY A 431 -16.89 -17.54 12.49
CA GLY A 431 -15.56 -16.95 12.37
C GLY A 431 -14.92 -16.60 13.71
N VAL A 432 -13.59 -16.55 13.71
CA VAL A 432 -12.79 -16.04 14.83
C VAL A 432 -12.13 -14.72 14.43
N VAL A 433 -12.38 -13.66 15.19
CA VAL A 433 -11.72 -12.36 15.00
C VAL A 433 -10.33 -12.42 15.67
N LEU A 434 -9.29 -12.30 14.86
CA LEU A 434 -7.89 -12.29 15.28
C LEU A 434 -7.46 -10.89 15.71
N ALA A 435 -6.25 -10.79 16.29
CA ALA A 435 -5.65 -9.52 16.66
C ALA A 435 -5.39 -8.66 15.41
N ASN A 436 -5.27 -7.35 15.59
CA ASN A 436 -4.99 -6.39 14.52
C ASN A 436 -3.51 -6.44 14.10
N ALA A 437 -3.09 -7.56 13.51
CA ALA A 437 -1.69 -7.91 13.26
C ALA A 437 -1.54 -8.71 11.97
N CYS A 438 -0.30 -8.92 11.52
CA CYS A 438 -0.02 -9.72 10.33
C CYS A 438 -0.45 -11.19 10.48
N GLY A 439 -0.16 -11.81 11.65
CA GLY A 439 -0.58 -13.16 11.99
C GLY A 439 -0.31 -14.20 10.88
N PRO A 440 -1.33 -14.96 10.43
CA PRO A 440 -1.17 -16.00 9.40
C PRO A 440 -0.62 -15.52 8.05
N CYS A 441 -0.65 -14.22 7.75
CA CYS A 441 -0.09 -13.67 6.50
C CYS A 441 1.43 -13.90 6.40
N ILE A 442 2.13 -13.88 7.54
CA ILE A 442 3.59 -14.04 7.60
C ILE A 442 4.04 -15.38 8.20
N GLY A 443 3.11 -16.27 8.50
CA GLY A 443 3.41 -17.54 9.16
C GLY A 443 3.38 -17.49 10.69
N GLN A 444 2.94 -16.37 11.28
CA GLN A 444 2.71 -16.24 12.72
C GLN A 444 1.35 -16.82 13.08
N TRP A 445 1.24 -18.14 12.93
CA TRP A 445 0.02 -18.89 13.13
C TRP A 445 0.31 -20.27 13.70
N ASP A 446 -0.22 -20.53 14.89
CA ASP A 446 -0.19 -21.84 15.52
C ASP A 446 -1.31 -22.73 14.96
N ARG A 447 -1.13 -23.21 13.72
CA ARG A 447 -2.12 -24.03 13.00
C ARG A 447 -2.20 -25.45 13.57
N LYS A 448 -3.42 -25.91 13.91
CA LYS A 448 -3.65 -27.23 14.55
C LYS A 448 -4.52 -28.22 13.75
N ASP A 449 -5.19 -27.79 12.70
CA ASP A 449 -6.18 -28.60 11.96
C ASP A 449 -5.56 -29.65 11.03
N VAL A 450 -4.27 -29.52 10.69
CA VAL A 450 -3.55 -30.42 9.77
C VAL A 450 -2.19 -30.81 10.32
N LYS A 451 -1.70 -31.99 9.94
CA LYS A 451 -0.33 -32.41 10.26
C LYS A 451 0.66 -31.77 9.29
N LYS A 452 1.89 -31.49 9.76
CA LYS A 452 2.96 -31.02 8.88
C LYS A 452 3.21 -32.03 7.75
N GLY A 453 3.25 -31.57 6.51
CA GLY A 453 3.34 -32.40 5.31
C GLY A 453 2.00 -32.85 4.72
N GLU A 454 0.87 -32.62 5.41
CA GLU A 454 -0.46 -32.94 4.89
C GLU A 454 -0.84 -31.99 3.75
N LYS A 455 -1.21 -32.57 2.60
CA LYS A 455 -1.72 -31.82 1.46
C LYS A 455 -3.11 -31.30 1.78
N ASN A 456 -3.27 -29.99 1.80
CA ASN A 456 -4.53 -29.33 2.13
C ASN A 456 -4.68 -28.02 1.36
N THR A 457 -5.87 -27.44 1.35
CA THR A 457 -6.15 -26.13 0.73
C THR A 457 -6.55 -25.10 1.78
N ILE A 458 -6.01 -23.89 1.64
CA ILE A 458 -6.48 -22.69 2.33
C ILE A 458 -6.79 -21.60 1.29
N VAL A 459 -7.78 -20.76 1.58
CA VAL A 459 -8.12 -19.63 0.72
C VAL A 459 -8.07 -18.36 1.56
N THR A 460 -7.36 -17.35 1.08
CA THR A 460 -7.04 -16.15 1.85
C THR A 460 -7.32 -14.88 1.06
N SER A 461 -7.54 -13.77 1.75
CA SER A 461 -7.54 -12.43 1.16
C SER A 461 -6.23 -11.68 1.40
N TYR A 462 -5.13 -12.41 1.40
CA TYR A 462 -3.79 -11.86 1.54
C TYR A 462 -3.18 -11.61 0.15
N ASN A 463 -1.90 -11.25 0.10
CA ASN A 463 -1.18 -11.00 -1.16
C ASN A 463 -0.21 -12.13 -1.56
N ARG A 464 0.32 -12.90 -0.60
CA ARG A 464 1.38 -13.89 -0.84
C ARG A 464 0.95 -15.30 -0.45
N ASN A 465 1.23 -16.25 -1.35
CA ASN A 465 0.98 -17.68 -1.19
C ASN A 465 2.19 -18.54 -1.59
N PHE A 466 3.40 -18.03 -1.39
CA PHE A 466 4.61 -18.85 -1.58
C PHE A 466 4.60 -20.08 -0.65
N THR A 467 5.24 -21.15 -1.09
CA THR A 467 5.29 -22.44 -0.39
C THR A 467 5.64 -22.29 1.10
N GLY A 468 4.75 -22.77 1.98
CA GLY A 468 4.94 -22.75 3.43
C GLY A 468 4.88 -21.36 4.08
N ARG A 469 4.47 -20.31 3.36
CA ARG A 469 4.42 -18.94 3.90
C ARG A 469 3.49 -18.81 5.10
N ASN A 470 2.29 -19.39 5.04
CA ASN A 470 1.24 -19.13 6.02
C ASN A 470 1.31 -20.01 7.28
N ASP A 471 1.86 -21.22 7.16
CA ASP A 471 1.82 -22.24 8.22
C ASP A 471 3.09 -23.11 8.30
N ALA A 472 4.14 -22.77 7.54
CA ALA A 472 5.37 -23.55 7.41
C ALA A 472 5.16 -25.01 6.93
N ASN A 473 4.03 -25.32 6.30
CA ASN A 473 3.76 -26.60 5.66
C ASN A 473 3.89 -26.48 4.13
N PRO A 474 4.95 -27.04 3.51
CA PRO A 474 5.14 -26.99 2.06
C PRO A 474 4.00 -27.61 1.23
N ALA A 475 3.20 -28.51 1.82
CA ALA A 475 2.11 -29.18 1.15
C ALA A 475 0.78 -28.38 1.14
N THR A 476 0.70 -27.28 1.89
CA THR A 476 -0.47 -26.40 1.92
C THR A 476 -0.60 -25.64 0.59
N HIS A 477 -1.71 -25.82 -0.09
CA HIS A 477 -2.07 -25.12 -1.32
C HIS A 477 -2.81 -23.83 -0.93
N ALA A 478 -2.10 -22.70 -0.99
CA ALA A 478 -2.65 -21.42 -0.56
C ALA A 478 -3.14 -20.63 -1.77
N PHE A 479 -4.40 -20.22 -1.73
CA PHE A 479 -4.96 -19.37 -2.76
C PHE A 479 -5.24 -17.97 -2.21
N VAL A 480 -5.01 -16.94 -3.03
CA VAL A 480 -5.29 -15.53 -2.70
C VAL A 480 -6.40 -14.99 -3.60
N THR A 481 -7.38 -14.30 -3.01
CA THR A 481 -8.57 -13.77 -3.69
C THR A 481 -9.20 -12.64 -2.86
N SER A 482 -10.27 -12.00 -3.33
CA SER A 482 -11.00 -11.00 -2.53
C SER A 482 -11.66 -11.64 -1.29
N PRO A 483 -11.86 -10.87 -0.19
CA PRO A 483 -12.52 -11.36 1.02
C PRO A 483 -13.96 -11.84 0.75
N ASP A 484 -14.62 -11.27 -0.27
CA ASP A 484 -15.93 -11.73 -0.74
C ASP A 484 -15.89 -13.19 -1.19
N ILE A 485 -14.93 -13.54 -2.03
CA ILE A 485 -14.78 -14.89 -2.57
C ILE A 485 -14.31 -15.85 -1.48
N VAL A 486 -13.39 -15.44 -0.59
CA VAL A 486 -13.01 -16.26 0.57
C VAL A 486 -14.27 -16.62 1.39
N THR A 487 -15.10 -15.62 1.69
CA THR A 487 -16.34 -15.82 2.45
C THR A 487 -17.30 -16.76 1.71
N ALA A 488 -17.54 -16.51 0.42
CA ALA A 488 -18.41 -17.34 -0.40
C ALA A 488 -17.95 -18.80 -0.49
N LEU A 489 -16.66 -19.03 -0.71
CA LEU A 489 -16.07 -20.37 -0.75
C LEU A 489 -16.09 -21.04 0.64
N SER A 490 -15.98 -20.28 1.73
CA SER A 490 -16.07 -20.81 3.10
C SER A 490 -17.49 -21.27 3.47
N ILE A 491 -18.53 -20.65 2.89
CA ILE A 491 -19.92 -21.14 3.01
C ILE A 491 -20.05 -22.53 2.35
N ALA A 492 -19.44 -22.71 1.17
CA ALA A 492 -19.53 -23.96 0.41
C ALA A 492 -18.57 -25.07 0.89
N GLY A 493 -17.40 -24.68 1.40
CA GLY A 493 -16.35 -25.57 1.91
C GLY A 493 -15.43 -26.17 0.84
N THR A 494 -15.53 -25.72 -0.42
CA THR A 494 -14.85 -26.38 -1.55
C THR A 494 -14.44 -25.39 -2.64
N LEU A 495 -13.32 -25.66 -3.33
CA LEU A 495 -12.92 -24.98 -4.57
C LEU A 495 -13.83 -25.32 -5.77
N ASP A 496 -14.70 -26.32 -5.64
CA ASP A 496 -15.63 -26.74 -6.69
C ASP A 496 -16.84 -25.79 -6.85
N PHE A 497 -16.99 -24.80 -5.97
CA PHE A 497 -18.14 -23.91 -5.92
C PHE A 497 -17.88 -22.60 -6.70
N ASP A 498 -18.74 -22.29 -7.68
CA ASP A 498 -18.78 -21.01 -8.38
C ASP A 498 -19.92 -20.13 -7.81
N PRO A 499 -19.62 -19.15 -6.93
CA PRO A 499 -20.64 -18.28 -6.34
C PRO A 499 -21.41 -17.43 -7.36
N LEU A 500 -20.91 -17.30 -8.60
CA LEU A 500 -21.57 -16.54 -9.66
C LEU A 500 -22.66 -17.34 -10.37
N LYS A 501 -22.69 -18.67 -10.21
CA LYS A 501 -23.60 -19.56 -10.95
C LYS A 501 -24.36 -20.50 -10.03
N ASP A 502 -23.67 -21.08 -9.06
CA ASP A 502 -24.16 -22.22 -8.30
C ASP A 502 -25.16 -21.82 -7.22
N THR A 503 -25.85 -22.82 -6.68
CA THR A 503 -26.77 -22.68 -5.56
C THR A 503 -26.28 -23.47 -4.36
N ILE A 504 -26.61 -22.98 -3.17
CA ILE A 504 -26.33 -23.63 -1.89
C ILE A 504 -27.67 -24.04 -1.28
N LYS A 505 -27.72 -25.20 -0.63
CA LYS A 505 -28.92 -25.61 0.12
C LYS A 505 -28.90 -24.96 1.50
N GLY A 506 -29.95 -24.21 1.83
CA GLY A 506 -30.19 -23.71 3.18
C GLY A 506 -30.48 -24.85 4.16
N LYS A 507 -30.57 -24.52 5.45
CA LYS A 507 -30.93 -25.48 6.50
C LYS A 507 -32.34 -26.05 6.33
N ASP A 508 -33.22 -25.31 5.66
CA ASP A 508 -34.57 -25.74 5.26
C ASP A 508 -34.59 -26.66 4.02
N GLY A 509 -33.42 -26.97 3.46
CA GLY A 509 -33.26 -27.80 2.27
C GLY A 509 -33.52 -27.08 0.95
N LYS A 510 -33.94 -25.81 0.96
CA LYS A 510 -34.22 -25.04 -0.26
C LYS A 510 -32.93 -24.50 -0.87
N PRO A 511 -32.76 -24.59 -2.21
CA PRO A 511 -31.63 -23.99 -2.87
C PRO A 511 -31.78 -22.45 -2.89
N PHE A 512 -30.69 -21.74 -2.64
CA PHE A 512 -30.57 -20.31 -2.85
C PHE A 512 -29.24 -19.97 -3.51
N LYS A 513 -29.18 -18.83 -4.19
CA LYS A 513 -27.96 -18.32 -4.82
C LYS A 513 -27.47 -17.11 -4.03
N LEU A 514 -26.15 -17.00 -3.85
CA LEU A 514 -25.57 -15.81 -3.24
C LEU A 514 -25.81 -14.59 -4.15
N ALA A 515 -26.38 -13.54 -3.59
CA ALA A 515 -26.45 -12.25 -4.26
C ALA A 515 -25.08 -11.56 -4.20
N PRO A 516 -24.73 -10.73 -5.20
CA PRO A 516 -23.52 -9.92 -5.14
C PRO A 516 -23.43 -9.15 -3.81
N PRO A 517 -22.26 -9.14 -3.15
CA PRO A 517 -22.08 -8.49 -1.86
C PRO A 517 -22.38 -7.00 -1.97
N LYS A 518 -23.00 -6.47 -0.91
CA LYS A 518 -23.19 -5.03 -0.71
C LYS A 518 -22.34 -4.59 0.46
N GLY A 519 -21.72 -3.42 0.36
CA GLY A 519 -20.93 -2.85 1.45
C GLY A 519 -20.89 -1.35 1.34
N ASP A 520 -20.56 -0.72 2.46
CA ASP A 520 -20.39 0.73 2.54
C ASP A 520 -18.89 1.04 2.40
N GLU A 521 -18.54 1.98 1.52
CA GLU A 521 -17.14 2.40 1.30
C GLU A 521 -16.52 2.95 2.59
N LEU A 522 -17.30 3.77 3.33
CA LEU A 522 -16.89 4.46 4.55
C LEU A 522 -18.01 4.37 5.60
N PRO A 523 -17.67 4.35 6.90
CA PRO A 523 -18.67 4.33 7.96
C PRO A 523 -19.45 5.64 7.98
N THR A 524 -20.77 5.57 7.83
CA THR A 524 -21.67 6.75 7.83
C THR A 524 -21.64 7.53 9.14
N ARG A 525 -21.34 6.85 10.25
CA ARG A 525 -21.19 7.44 11.59
C ARG A 525 -19.77 7.92 11.88
N GLY A 526 -18.87 7.86 10.90
CA GLY A 526 -17.43 8.08 11.08
C GLY A 526 -16.72 6.89 11.72
N PHE A 527 -15.38 6.95 11.73
CA PHE A 527 -14.55 5.91 12.35
C PHE A 527 -14.53 6.03 13.88
N ASP A 528 -14.61 4.90 14.56
CA ASP A 528 -14.29 4.78 15.98
C ASP A 528 -12.78 4.65 16.14
N ALA A 529 -12.15 5.46 16.98
CA ALA A 529 -10.70 5.41 17.17
C ALA A 529 -10.24 4.14 17.89
N GLY A 530 -11.11 3.51 18.69
CA GLY A 530 -10.79 2.35 19.49
C GLY A 530 -9.85 2.65 20.65
N GLU A 531 -9.06 1.66 21.06
CA GLU A 531 -8.04 1.81 22.09
C GLU A 531 -6.86 2.67 21.63
N ASP A 532 -6.39 3.58 22.50
CA ASP A 532 -5.18 4.35 22.22
C ASP A 532 -3.95 3.45 22.30
N THR A 533 -3.39 3.20 21.12
CA THR A 533 -2.25 2.33 20.86
C THR A 533 -0.97 3.10 20.59
N PHE A 534 -1.05 4.44 20.59
CA PHE A 534 0.03 5.33 20.22
C PHE A 534 0.88 5.72 21.43
N GLN A 535 2.20 5.62 21.27
CA GLN A 535 3.17 6.13 22.24
C GLN A 535 3.96 7.28 21.60
N PRO A 536 3.76 8.54 22.07
CA PRO A 536 4.56 9.66 21.60
C PRO A 536 6.00 9.56 22.09
N ALA A 537 6.93 10.10 21.31
CA ALA A 537 8.28 10.37 21.79
C ALA A 537 8.24 11.58 22.75
N PRO A 538 8.97 11.56 23.87
CA PRO A 538 9.13 12.74 24.72
C PRO A 538 9.85 13.85 23.95
N ALA A 539 9.56 15.12 24.29
CA ALA A 539 10.22 16.26 23.67
C ALA A 539 11.76 16.26 23.87
N ASP A 540 12.23 15.65 24.96
CA ASP A 540 13.66 15.43 25.23
C ASP A 540 13.91 13.95 25.59
N GLY A 541 14.42 13.19 24.62
CA GLY A 541 14.82 11.79 24.77
C GLY A 541 16.24 11.58 25.31
N SER A 542 17.01 12.63 25.60
CA SER A 542 18.44 12.53 25.93
C SER A 542 18.75 11.68 27.18
N LYS A 543 17.81 11.64 28.13
CA LYS A 543 17.91 10.85 29.37
C LYS A 543 17.40 9.41 29.23
N VAL A 544 16.76 9.07 28.10
CA VAL A 544 16.26 7.72 27.85
C VAL A 544 17.45 6.79 27.59
N LYS A 545 17.51 5.70 28.35
CA LYS A 545 18.48 4.63 28.13
C LYS A 545 17.81 3.54 27.30
N VAL A 546 18.48 3.16 26.21
CA VAL A 546 18.15 1.99 25.41
C VAL A 546 19.19 0.96 25.79
N ASP A 547 18.74 -0.13 26.40
CA ASP A 547 19.61 -1.19 26.88
C ASP A 547 19.37 -2.46 26.06
N VAL A 548 20.46 -3.14 25.71
CA VAL A 548 20.46 -4.42 25.00
C VAL A 548 21.28 -5.36 25.85
N ASP A 549 20.62 -6.29 26.54
CA ASP A 549 21.29 -7.24 27.43
C ASP A 549 22.30 -8.07 26.62
N PRO A 550 23.60 -8.07 26.97
CA PRO A 550 24.61 -8.88 26.30
C PRO A 550 24.34 -10.39 26.33
N LYS A 551 23.46 -10.86 27.21
CA LYS A 551 23.01 -12.27 27.32
C LYS A 551 21.69 -12.53 26.61
N SER A 552 21.11 -11.53 25.96
CA SER A 552 19.87 -11.69 25.20
C SER A 552 20.05 -12.68 24.06
N ASN A 553 19.04 -13.52 23.86
CA ASN A 553 18.91 -14.40 22.69
C ASN A 553 17.98 -13.79 21.61
N ARG A 554 17.53 -12.55 21.80
CA ARG A 554 16.57 -11.85 20.92
C ARG A 554 17.18 -10.62 20.26
N LEU A 555 17.98 -9.86 20.99
CA LEU A 555 18.60 -8.61 20.55
C LEU A 555 20.12 -8.70 20.77
N GLN A 556 20.89 -8.27 19.77
CA GLN A 556 22.34 -8.25 19.85
C GLN A 556 22.84 -6.95 19.22
N LEU A 557 23.75 -6.25 19.90
CA LEU A 557 24.44 -5.11 19.28
C LEU A 557 25.28 -5.59 18.09
N LEU A 558 25.36 -4.76 17.06
CA LEU A 558 26.07 -5.10 15.83
C LEU A 558 27.56 -4.82 15.95
N ASP A 559 28.36 -5.82 15.59
CA ASP A 559 29.78 -5.62 15.29
C ASP A 559 29.94 -5.12 13.84
N PRO A 560 30.84 -4.15 13.58
CA PRO A 560 31.16 -3.75 12.21
C PRO A 560 31.68 -4.94 11.39
N PHE A 561 31.18 -5.09 10.17
CA PHE A 561 31.75 -6.07 9.23
C PHE A 561 33.21 -5.75 8.91
N ASN A 562 33.96 -6.79 8.55
CA ASN A 562 35.31 -6.65 8.06
C ASN A 562 35.35 -5.70 6.85
N LYS A 563 36.27 -4.74 6.89
CA LYS A 563 36.58 -3.90 5.72
C LYS A 563 37.11 -4.79 4.59
N TRP A 564 36.82 -4.40 3.34
CA TRP A 564 37.48 -5.00 2.18
C TRP A 564 39.00 -4.90 2.32
N ASP A 565 39.69 -6.01 2.06
CA ASP A 565 41.14 -6.15 2.25
C ASP A 565 41.96 -5.63 1.06
N GLY A 566 41.31 -5.05 0.05
CA GLY A 566 41.96 -4.52 -1.14
C GLY A 566 42.36 -5.59 -2.15
N LYS A 567 41.99 -6.85 -1.93
CA LYS A 567 42.37 -7.98 -2.78
C LYS A 567 41.18 -8.56 -3.52
N ASP A 568 41.47 -9.23 -4.62
CA ASP A 568 40.52 -10.07 -5.31
C ASP A 568 40.16 -11.29 -4.47
N LEU A 569 38.93 -11.78 -4.61
CA LEU A 569 38.46 -12.97 -3.93
C LEU A 569 38.96 -14.22 -4.69
N THR A 570 40.18 -14.68 -4.40
CA THR A 570 40.87 -15.73 -5.18
C THR A 570 40.47 -17.18 -4.86
N LEU A 571 39.66 -17.42 -3.81
CA LEU A 571 39.25 -18.75 -3.35
C LEU A 571 37.79 -18.75 -2.91
N TYR A 572 36.87 -18.45 -3.82
CA TYR A 572 35.47 -18.83 -3.62
C TYR A 572 35.39 -20.35 -3.76
N ARG A 573 35.12 -21.09 -2.69
CA ARG A 573 34.70 -22.49 -2.81
C ARG A 573 33.37 -22.50 -3.58
N HIS A 574 33.40 -22.96 -4.83
CA HIS A 574 32.20 -23.47 -5.48
C HIS A 574 31.79 -24.73 -4.72
N ASN A 575 30.85 -24.59 -3.79
CA ASN A 575 30.10 -25.71 -3.21
C ASN A 575 28.72 -25.75 -3.85
#